data_AF-A0A948WVJ3-F1
#
_entry.id   AF-A0A948WVJ3-F1
#
_cell.length_a   1.000
_cell.length_b   1.000
_cell.length_c   1.000
_cell.angle_alpha   90.00
_cell.angle_beta   90.00
_cell.angle_gamma   90.00
#
_symmetry.space_group_name_H-M   'P 1'
#
loop_
_entity.id
_entity.type
_entity.pdbx_description
1 polymer ?
#
loop_
_entity_poly.entity_id
_entity_poly.type
_entity_poly.pdbx_seq_one_letter_code
_entity_poly.pdbx_strand_id
1 'polypeptide(L)' 'MKTIQLSPAQLTLLESFANIESQAEADELSRVIRDYYARKLDEELDKLWDDGTLDQQKLDKLRSQHLRTPYKQ' A
#
# COMPACT_ATOMS: atom_id res chain seq x y z
N MET A 1 25.94 2.56 2.66
CA MET A 1 24.70 1.74 2.61
C MET A 1 23.70 2.34 3.59
N LYS A 2 22.44 2.55 3.20
CA LYS A 2 21.40 3.07 4.11
C LYS A 2 20.97 1.91 5.01
N THR A 3 21.10 2.05 6.33
CA THR A 3 20.67 1.03 7.28
C THR A 3 19.15 1.02 7.35
N ILE A 4 18.51 -0.06 6.91
CA ILE A 4 17.08 -0.26 7.08
C ILE A 4 16.89 -0.89 8.46
N GLN A 5 16.37 -0.12 9.41
CA GLN A 5 15.96 -0.64 10.72
C GLN A 5 14.53 -1.19 10.58
N LEU A 6 14.39 -2.51 10.62
CA LEU A 6 13.09 -3.17 10.54
C LEU A 6 12.45 -3.23 11.92
N SER A 7 11.13 -3.01 12.00
CA SER A 7 10.37 -3.22 13.23
C SER A 7 10.22 -4.72 13.54
N PRO A 8 9.91 -5.10 14.79
CA PRO A 8 9.67 -6.50 15.14
C PRO A 8 8.62 -7.19 14.25
N ALA A 9 7.53 -6.51 13.91
CA ALA A 9 6.51 -7.04 13.02
C ALA A 9 7.01 -7.27 11.58
N GLN A 10 7.91 -6.41 11.09
CA GLN A 10 8.53 -6.57 9.78
C GLN A 10 9.51 -7.76 9.75
N LEU A 11 10.22 -8.00 10.86
CA LEU A 11 11.10 -9.16 11.02
C LEU A 11 10.30 -10.47 11.05
N THR A 12 9.19 -10.54 11.78
CA THR A 12 8.34 -11.73 11.79
C THR A 12 7.78 -12.08 10.41
N LEU A 13 7.39 -11.07 9.62
CA LEU A 13 6.98 -11.29 8.23
C LEU A 13 8.14 -11.81 7.39
N LEU A 14 9.34 -11.24 7.54
CA LEU A 14 10.54 -11.68 6.83
C LEU A 14 10.90 -13.13 7.18
N GLU A 15 10.80 -13.51 8.46
CA GLU A 15 11.00 -14.88 8.93
C GLU A 15 9.96 -15.84 8.34
N SER A 16 8.72 -15.39 8.18
CA SER A 16 7.65 -16.17 7.53
C SER A 16 7.96 -16.48 6.06
N PHE A 17 8.85 -15.70 5.44
CA PHE A 17 9.28 -15.85 4.05
C PHE A 17 10.59 -16.63 3.91
N ALA A 18 11.15 -17.17 5.01
CA ALA A 18 12.45 -17.83 5.02
C ALA A 18 12.55 -19.03 4.07
N ASN A 19 11.42 -19.61 3.67
CA ASN A 19 11.34 -20.77 2.77
C ASN A 19 10.85 -20.43 1.36
N ILE A 20 10.82 -19.16 0.96
CA ILE A 20 10.52 -18.77 -0.43
C ILE A 20 11.77 -18.96 -1.25
N GLU A 21 11.75 -19.93 -2.16
CA GLU A 21 12.93 -20.31 -2.95
C GLU A 21 12.88 -19.75 -4.38
N SER A 22 11.69 -19.38 -4.87
CA SER A 22 11.51 -18.91 -6.24
C SER A 22 11.02 -17.46 -6.32
N GLN A 23 11.40 -16.77 -7.40
CA GLN A 23 10.87 -15.43 -7.70
C GLN A 23 9.35 -15.45 -7.94
N ALA A 24 8.82 -16.55 -8.47
CA ALA A 24 7.39 -16.70 -8.74
C ALA A 24 6.56 -16.70 -7.44
N GLU A 25 7.01 -17.44 -6.41
CA GLU A 25 6.38 -17.44 -5.08
C GLU A 25 6.49 -16.07 -4.40
N ALA A 26 7.64 -15.40 -4.54
CA ALA A 26 7.82 -14.05 -4.05
C ALA A 26 6.85 -13.06 -4.71
N ASP A 27 6.62 -13.18 -6.02
CA ASP A 27 5.69 -12.34 -6.77
C ASP A 27 4.24 -12.61 -6.39
N GLU A 28 3.86 -13.88 -6.20
CA GLU A 28 2.53 -14.28 -5.74
C GLU A 28 2.24 -13.70 -4.36
N LEU A 29 3.18 -13.83 -3.43
CA LEU A 29 3.02 -13.31 -2.09
C LEU A 29 3.05 -11.78 -2.04
N SER A 30 3.84 -11.15 -2.92
CA SER A 30 3.80 -9.69 -3.10
C SER A 30 2.40 -9.22 -3.52
N ARG A 31 1.70 -9.98 -4.38
CA ARG A 31 0.31 -9.67 -4.75
C ARG A 31 -0.61 -9.77 -3.55
N VAL A 32 -0.53 -10.85 -2.76
CA VAL A 32 -1.37 -11.01 -1.55
C VAL A 32 -1.20 -9.83 -0.59
N ILE A 33 0.04 -9.37 -0.36
CA ILE A 33 0.30 -8.22 0.51
C ILE A 33 -0.27 -6.93 -0.10
N ARG A 34 -0.10 -6.72 -1.41
CA ARG A 34 -0.66 -5.54 -2.09
C ARG A 34 -2.19 -5.53 -2.01
N ASP A 35 -2.82 -6.67 -2.23
CA ASP A 35 -4.27 -6.82 -2.18
C ASP A 35 -4.79 -6.57 -0.76
N TYR A 36 -4.08 -7.03 0.27
CA TYR A 36 -4.41 -6.70 1.66
C TYR A 36 -4.44 -5.19 1.92
N TYR A 37 -3.42 -4.45 1.46
CA TYR A 37 -3.38 -3.00 1.61
C TYR A 37 -4.39 -2.27 0.71
N ALA A 38 -4.65 -2.78 -0.49
CA ALA A 38 -5.67 -2.23 -1.39
C ALA A 38 -7.05 -2.31 -0.75
N ARG A 39 -7.45 -3.48 -0.23
CA ARG A 39 -8.72 -3.63 0.48
C ARG A 39 -8.82 -2.71 1.69
N LYS A 40 -7.74 -2.61 2.48
CA LYS A 40 -7.74 -1.71 3.65
C LYS A 40 -7.88 -0.25 3.23
N LEU A 41 -7.27 0.15 2.12
CA LEU A 41 -7.42 1.49 1.58
C LEU A 41 -8.86 1.75 1.14
N ASP A 42 -9.46 0.80 0.42
CA ASP A 42 -10.87 0.90 -0.01
C ASP A 42 -11.81 1.01 1.20
N GLU A 43 -11.63 0.18 2.23
CA GLU A 43 -12.41 0.24 3.47
C GLU A 43 -12.28 1.59 4.20
N GLU A 44 -11.09 2.19 4.22
CA GLU A 44 -10.91 3.53 4.80
C GLU A 44 -11.51 4.63 3.92
N LEU A 45 -11.45 4.51 2.60
CA LEU A 45 -12.09 5.45 1.68
C LEU A 45 -13.61 5.43 1.83
N ASP A 46 -14.21 4.23 1.96
CA ASP A 46 -15.64 4.06 2.22
C ASP A 46 -16.05 4.72 3.54
N LYS A 47 -15.27 4.53 4.62
CA LYS A 47 -15.53 5.21 5.91
C LYS A 47 -15.49 6.73 5.78
N LEU A 48 -14.49 7.26 5.08
CA LEU A 48 -14.37 8.70 4.86
C LEU A 48 -15.52 9.24 3.99
N TRP A 49 -16.07 8.42 3.10
CA TRP A 49 -17.25 8.79 2.31
C TRP A 49 -18.51 8.81 3.18
N ASP A 50 -18.71 7.77 4.00
CA ASP A 50 -19.87 7.63 4.88
C ASP A 50 -19.91 8.69 6.00
N ASP A 51 -18.75 9.11 6.52
CA ASP A 51 -18.66 10.14 7.55
C ASP A 51 -18.70 11.59 6.99
N GLY A 52 -18.72 11.74 5.66
CA GLY A 52 -18.76 13.03 4.95
C GLY A 52 -17.43 13.81 4.92
N THR A 53 -16.34 13.22 5.44
CA THR A 53 -14.99 13.77 5.36
C THR A 53 -14.50 13.78 3.92
N LEU A 54 -14.88 12.79 3.12
CA LEU A 54 -14.69 12.71 1.69
C LEU A 54 -16.04 12.91 0.99
N ASP A 55 -16.06 13.77 -0.03
CA ASP A 55 -17.24 14.04 -0.84
C ASP A 55 -16.82 14.33 -2.29
N GLN A 56 -17.80 14.40 -3.20
CA GLN A 56 -17.54 14.63 -4.62
C GLN A 56 -16.76 15.93 -4.89
N GLN A 57 -17.03 17.02 -4.14
CA GLN A 57 -16.32 18.28 -4.31
C GLN A 57 -14.83 18.18 -3.91
N LYS A 58 -14.52 17.44 -2.86
CA LYS A 58 -13.14 17.20 -2.41
C LYS A 58 -12.40 16.30 -3.39
N LEU A 59 -13.06 15.28 -3.94
CA LEU A 59 -12.49 14.45 -5.01
C LEU A 59 -12.18 15.28 -6.26
N ASP A 60 -13.08 16.17 -6.67
CA ASP A 60 -12.87 17.04 -7.83
C ASP A 60 -11.69 18.00 -7.63
N LYS A 61 -11.50 18.50 -6.40
CA LYS A 61 -10.32 19.30 -6.01
C LYS A 61 -9.04 18.48 -5.95
N LEU A 62 -9.09 17.21 -5.57
CA LEU A 62 -7.92 16.33 -5.59
C LEU A 62 -7.52 15.98 -7.02
N ARG A 63 -8.49 15.75 -7.91
CA ARG A 63 -8.27 15.45 -9.32
C ARG A 63 -7.52 16.55 -10.06
N SER A 64 -7.74 17.81 -9.70
CA SER A 64 -7.03 18.96 -10.27
C SER A 64 -5.62 19.16 -9.70
N GLN A 65 -5.28 18.48 -8.60
CA GLN A 65 -3.95 18.52 -8.02
C GLN A 65 -3.10 17.41 -8.66
N HIS A 66 -2.08 17.80 -9.43
CA HIS A 66 -1.13 16.88 -10.06
C HIS A 66 -0.15 16.26 -9.04
N LEU A 67 -0.67 15.55 -8.04
CA LEU A 67 0.08 14.97 -6.91
C LEU A 67 0.80 13.66 -7.24
N ARG A 68 0.77 13.21 -8.50
CA ARG A 68 1.49 12.02 -8.93
C ARG A 68 3.00 12.23 -8.74
N THR A 69 3.70 11.18 -8.37
CA THR A 69 5.16 11.18 -8.33
C THR A 69 5.70 11.61 -9.71
N PRO A 70 6.56 12.63 -9.79
CA PRO A 70 7.13 13.07 -11.07
C PRO A 70 7.86 11.90 -11.74
N TYR A 71 7.65 11.72 -13.04
CA TYR A 71 8.43 10.76 -13.81
C TYR A 71 9.89 11.22 -13.82
N LYS A 72 10.80 10.35 -13.38
CA LYS A 72 12.23 10.57 -13.57
C LYS A 72 12.51 10.42 -15.07
N GLN A 73 13.01 11.48 -15.71
CA GLN A 73 13.61 11.41 -17.04
C GLN A 73 14.98 10.73 -16.95
#